data_AF-A0A099SBU5-F1
#
_entry.id   AF-A0A099SBU5-F1
#
_cell.length_a   1.000
_cell.length_b   1.000
_cell.length_c   1.000
_cell.angle_alpha   90.00
_cell.angle_beta   90.00
_cell.angle_gamma   90.00
#
_symmetry.space_group_name_H-M   'P 1'
#
loop_
_entity.id
_entity.type
_entity.pdbx_description
1 polymer ?
#
loop_
_entity_poly.entity_id
_entity_poly.type
_entity_poly.pdbx_seq_one_letter_code
_entity_poly.pdbx_strand_id
1 'polypeptide(L)' 'MIKDFDIKVHYEETRIQNKYINKVLNEKRDRIYAITNTGGLIFHDSKITLLGDVKNFSRENICLNT' A
#
# COMPACT_ATOMS: atom_id res chain seq x y z
N MET A 1 -8.56 7.76 13.61
CA MET A 1 -8.20 6.41 13.13
C MET A 1 -8.25 6.41 11.61
N ILE A 2 -7.19 5.96 10.93
CA ILE A 2 -7.11 5.93 9.46
C ILE A 2 -8.13 4.91 8.93
N LYS A 3 -9.02 5.32 8.02
CA LYS A 3 -10.04 4.42 7.43
C LYS A 3 -9.83 4.15 5.95
N ASP A 4 -9.07 5.00 5.26
CA ASP A 4 -9.05 5.06 3.79
C ASP A 4 -7.97 4.15 3.16
N PHE A 5 -6.98 3.71 3.94
CA PHE A 5 -5.90 2.87 3.47
C PHE A 5 -5.34 2.00 4.59
N ASP A 6 -4.68 0.89 4.22
CA ASP A 6 -3.85 0.09 5.11
C ASP A 6 -2.36 0.28 4.79
N ILE A 7 -1.49 -0.13 5.71
CA ILE A 7 -0.03 0.01 5.60
C ILE A 7 0.63 -1.37 5.66
N LYS A 8 1.55 -1.64 4.75
CA LYS A 8 2.45 -2.81 4.79
C LYS A 8 3.88 -2.34 5.06
N VAL A 9 4.39 -2.58 6.27
CA VAL A 9 5.80 -2.29 6.62
C VAL A 9 6.73 -3.42 6.19
N HIS A 10 8.03 -3.11 6.09
CA HIS A 10 9.09 -4.02 5.65
C HIS A 10 8.76 -4.67 4.30
N TYR A 11 8.33 -3.85 3.35
CA TYR A 11 8.05 -4.32 2.00
C TYR A 11 9.36 -4.58 1.25
N GLU A 12 9.46 -5.76 0.64
CA GLU A 12 10.65 -6.27 -0.06
C GLU A 12 10.30 -6.76 -1.47
N GLU A 13 9.11 -6.45 -1.98
CA GLU A 13 8.67 -6.83 -3.33
C GLU A 13 8.65 -8.33 -3.62
N THR A 14 8.58 -9.16 -2.58
CA THR A 14 8.52 -10.60 -2.77
C THR A 14 7.18 -11.02 -3.39
N ARG A 15 7.20 -12.10 -4.18
CA ARG A 15 6.00 -12.67 -4.80
C ARG A 15 4.88 -12.96 -3.78
N ILE A 16 5.25 -13.41 -2.58
CA ILE A 16 4.29 -13.71 -1.51
C ILE A 16 3.65 -12.43 -0.97
N GLN A 17 4.44 -11.38 -0.70
CA GLN A 17 3.90 -10.10 -0.25
C GLN A 17 2.93 -9.52 -1.28
N ASN A 18 3.30 -9.52 -2.56
CA ASN A 18 2.45 -9.02 -3.64
C ASN A 18 1.15 -9.81 -3.78
N LYS A 19 1.21 -11.15 -3.68
CA LYS A 19 0.02 -12.01 -3.69
C LYS A 19 -0.99 -11.63 -2.60
N TYR A 20 -0.52 -11.38 -1.38
CA TYR A 20 -1.41 -11.05 -0.26
C TYR A 20 -1.86 -9.60 -0.26
N ILE A 21 -1.03 -8.66 -0.73
CA ILE A 21 -1.46 -7.28 -1.00
C ILE A 21 -2.64 -7.28 -1.97
N ASN A 22 -2.52 -8.01 -3.08
CA ASN A 22 -3.60 -8.13 -4.06
C ASN A 22 -4.86 -8.78 -3.48
N LYS A 23 -4.70 -9.83 -2.63
CA LYS A 23 -5.84 -10.44 -1.94
C LYS A 23 -6.58 -9.43 -1.06
N VAL A 24 -5.86 -8.62 -0.27
CA VAL A 24 -6.48 -7.60 0.60
C VAL A 24 -7.15 -6.51 -0.22
N LEU A 25 -6.52 -6.07 -1.32
CA LEU A 25 -7.11 -5.09 -2.22
C LEU A 25 -8.40 -5.60 -2.87
N ASN A 26 -8.47 -6.89 -3.20
CA ASN A 26 -9.68 -7.48 -3.78
C ASN A 26 -10.82 -7.66 -2.76
N GLU A 27 -10.49 -7.90 -1.50
CA GLU A 27 -11.49 -8.34 -0.50
C GLU A 27 -11.89 -7.28 0.52
N LYS A 28 -11.02 -6.30 0.82
CA LYS A 28 -11.16 -5.49 2.03
C LYS A 28 -10.87 -4.01 1.86
N ARG A 29 -9.91 -3.63 1.02
CA ARG A 29 -9.40 -2.25 0.93
C ARG A 29 -9.24 -1.78 -0.50
N ASP A 30 -9.26 -0.47 -0.70
CA ASP A 30 -9.04 0.11 -2.02
C ASP A 30 -7.61 0.60 -2.22
N ARG A 31 -6.87 0.80 -1.11
CA ARG A 31 -5.50 1.33 -1.12
C ARG A 31 -4.63 0.72 -0.02
N ILE A 32 -3.38 0.41 -0.38
CA ILE A 32 -2.32 -0.04 0.54
C ILE A 32 -1.04 0.73 0.22
N TYR A 33 -0.44 1.34 1.24
CA TYR A 33 0.92 1.88 1.15
C TYR A 33 1.91 0.84 1.68
N ALA A 34 2.76 0.32 0.80
CA ALA A 34 3.82 -0.60 1.16
C ALA A 34 5.14 0.18 1.32
N ILE A 35 5.70 0.15 2.52
CA ILE A 35 6.84 0.97 2.94
C ILE A 35 8.05 0.04 3.10
N THR A 36 9.14 0.33 2.38
CA THR A 36 10.39 -0.41 2.54
C THR A 36 11.17 0.10 3.76
N ASN A 37 12.32 -0.50 4.08
CA ASN A 37 13.12 -0.08 5.24
C ASN A 37 13.70 1.34 5.13
N THR A 38 13.63 1.96 3.95
CA THR A 38 14.11 3.32 3.67
C THR A 38 12.97 4.29 3.37
N GLY A 39 11.72 3.90 3.65
CA GLY A 39 10.53 4.71 3.42
C GLY A 39 9.81 5.16 4.70
N GLY A 40 8.84 6.06 4.53
CA GLY A 40 7.97 6.55 5.59
C GLY A 40 6.70 7.19 5.06
N LEU A 41 5.68 7.28 5.93
CA LEU A 41 4.42 7.94 5.64
C LEU A 41 4.04 8.84 6.81
N ILE A 42 3.81 10.12 6.51
CA ILE A 42 3.26 11.09 7.47
C ILE A 42 1.80 11.34 7.08
N PHE A 43 0.90 11.13 8.04
CA PHE A 43 -0.51 11.49 7.90
C PHE A 43 -0.83 12.62 8.88
N HIS A 44 -1.14 13.81 8.34
CA HIS A 44 -1.41 15.02 9.11
C HIS A 44 -2.48 15.85 8.40
N ASP A 45 -3.50 16.32 9.12
CA ASP A 45 -4.63 17.09 8.57
C ASP A 45 -5.23 16.50 7.30
N SER A 46 -5.50 15.18 7.31
CA SER A 46 -6.02 14.43 6.15
C SER A 46 -5.10 14.42 4.92
N LYS A 47 -3.87 14.91 5.05
CA LYS A 47 -2.85 14.90 4.00
C LYS A 47 -1.85 13.78 4.24
N ILE A 48 -1.53 13.07 3.18
CA ILE A 48 -0.49 12.04 3.17
C ILE A 48 0.77 12.65 2.54
N THR A 49 1.89 12.54 3.25
CA THR A 49 3.23 12.84 2.72
C THR A 49 4.04 11.56 2.73
N LEU A 50 4.55 11.17 1.56
CA LEU A 50 5.41 10.00 1.41
C LEU A 50 6.87 10.44 1.47
N LEU A 51 7.69 9.66 2.15
CA LEU A 51 9.12 9.90 2.31
C LEU A 51 9.88 8.65 1.87
N GLY A 52 10.96 8.83 1.12
CA GLY A 52 11.78 7.71 0.67
C GLY A 52 11.01 6.71 -0.20
N ASP A 53 11.30 5.43 -0.03
CA ASP A 53 10.77 4.36 -0.88
C ASP A 53 9.46 3.78 -0.35
N VAL A 54 8.37 4.16 -1.02
CA VAL A 54 7.00 3.73 -0.72
C VAL A 54 6.29 3.36 -2.02
N LYS A 55 5.71 2.17 -2.08
CA LYS A 55 4.84 1.74 -3.18
C LYS A 55 3.37 1.93 -2.81
N ASN A 56 2.61 2.54 -3.71
CA ASN A 56 1.17 2.70 -3.59
C ASN A 56 0.46 1.64 -4.44
N PHE A 57 -0.29 0.75 -3.80
CA PHE A 57 -1.15 -0.21 -4.47
C PHE A 57 -2.60 0.21 -4.33
N SER A 58 -3.34 0.19 -5.44
CA SER A 58 -4.78 0.42 -5.44
C SER A 58 -5.52 -0.64 -6.25
N ARG A 59 -6.79 -0.89 -5.88
CA ARG A 59 -7.64 -1.86 -6.59
C ARG A 59 -7.79 -1.53 -8.08
N GLU A 60 -7.89 -0.24 -8.41
CA GLU A 60 -8.03 0.24 -9.80
C GLU A 60 -6.88 -0.21 -10.71
N ASN A 61 -5.67 -0.39 -10.16
CA ASN A 61 -4.49 -0.81 -10.92
C ASN A 61 -4.37 -2.34 -11.08
N ILE A 62 -5.22 -3.14 -10.43
CA ILE A 62 -5.21 -4.61 -10.58
C ILE A 62 -5.92 -5.04 -11.87
N CYS A 63 -6.93 -4.28 -12.32
CA CYS A 63 -7.78 -4.63 -13.46
C CYS A 63 -7.15 -4.43 -14.84
N LEU A 64 -5.92 -3.89 -14.94
CA LEU A 64 -5.24 -3.65 -16.23
C LEU A 64 -4.37 -4.83 -16.71
N ASN A 65 -4.28 -5.91 -15.91
CA ASN A 65 -3.40 -7.06 -16.19
C ASN A 65 -4.16 -8.40 -16.33
N THR A 66 -5.44 -8.36 -16.65
CA THR A 66 -6.30 -9.53 -16.96
C THR A 66 -6.93 -9.34 -18.32
#